data_AF-A0A7V1NSP5-F1
#
_entry.id   AF-A0A7V1NSP5-F1
#
_cell.length_a   1.000
_cell.length_b   1.000
_cell.length_c   1.000
_cell.angle_alpha   90.00
_cell.angle_beta   90.00
_cell.angle_gamma   90.00
#
_symmetry.space_group_name_H-M   'P 1'
#
loop_
_entity.id
_entity.type
_entity.pdbx_description
1 polymer ?
#
loop_
_entity_poly.entity_id
_entity_poly.type
_entity_poly.pdbx_seq_one_letter_code
_entity_poly.pdbx_strand_id
1 'polypeptide(L)'
;MPHQPELLPDKPSPEQAARDAERAEYLERLREKLRDPEFRAIEGFPLGEDEDILALSDPPYYTACPNPFLAEIIERWQAERAQLREELGLPDDSDDNGDGGEPVYHREPFAADVSEGKNDPIYNAHSYHTKVPHKAVMRYILHYTDPGDIVFDGFCGTGMTGVAAQLCGDKRTVESLGYYVDDEGNIYDQPPSPAGGRGAGGEGPISRLGARKAVLVDLSPAATFIAYNYNTPVDVAAFEREA
;
A
#
# COMPACT_ATOMS: atom_id res chain seq x y z
N MET A 1 -8.43 5.81 -44.01
CA MET A 1 -7.67 6.00 -42.76
C MET A 1 -6.19 6.03 -43.13
N PRO A 2 -5.56 7.20 -43.12
CA PRO A 2 -4.16 7.37 -43.49
C PRO A 2 -3.27 6.75 -42.40
N HIS A 3 -2.12 6.23 -42.83
CA HIS A 3 -1.04 5.63 -42.05
C HIS A 3 -0.91 6.20 -40.62
N GLN A 4 -1.32 5.40 -39.63
CA GLN A 4 -0.76 5.49 -38.29
C GLN A 4 0.66 4.93 -38.41
N PRO A 5 1.72 5.72 -38.17
CA PRO A 5 3.06 5.16 -38.11
C PRO A 5 3.05 4.07 -37.04
N GLU A 6 3.51 2.87 -37.38
CA GLU A 6 3.92 1.89 -36.39
C GLU A 6 5.05 2.55 -35.60
N LEU A 7 4.71 3.12 -34.44
CA LEU A 7 5.68 3.43 -33.41
C LEU A 7 6.37 2.09 -33.14
N LEU A 8 7.69 2.05 -33.34
CA LEU A 8 8.49 0.89 -32.94
C LEU A 8 8.08 0.56 -31.50
N PRO A 9 7.69 -0.69 -31.18
CA PRO A 9 7.40 -1.03 -29.80
C PRO A 9 8.68 -0.83 -29.00
N ASP A 10 8.69 0.24 -28.20
CA ASP A 10 9.83 0.61 -27.40
C ASP A 10 10.10 -0.47 -26.35
N LYS A 11 11.38 -0.68 -26.03
CA LYS A 11 11.75 -1.71 -25.07
C LYS A 11 11.29 -1.26 -23.66
N PRO A 12 10.57 -2.13 -22.91
CA PRO A 12 10.18 -1.82 -21.54
C PRO A 12 11.41 -1.57 -20.66
N SER A 13 11.26 -0.75 -19.62
CA SER A 13 12.28 -0.58 -18.59
C SER A 13 12.57 -1.93 -17.91
N PRO A 14 13.76 -2.14 -17.30
CA PRO A 14 14.05 -3.39 -16.61
C PRO A 14 13.01 -3.74 -15.51
N GLU A 15 12.50 -2.73 -14.82
CA GLU A 15 11.46 -2.87 -13.80
C GLU A 15 10.13 -3.29 -14.43
N GLN A 16 9.72 -2.64 -15.52
CA GLN A 16 8.50 -3.01 -16.24
C GLN A 16 8.61 -4.44 -16.82
N ALA A 17 9.76 -4.79 -17.40
CA ALA A 17 10.00 -6.13 -17.92
C ALA A 17 9.95 -7.21 -16.84
N ALA A 18 10.49 -6.92 -15.64
CA ALA A 18 10.41 -7.82 -14.50
C ALA A 18 8.98 -8.00 -14.00
N ARG A 19 8.21 -6.91 -13.91
CA ARG A 19 6.78 -6.95 -13.55
C ARG A 19 5.96 -7.72 -14.57
N ASP A 20 6.20 -7.50 -15.86
CA ASP A 20 5.49 -8.22 -16.94
C ASP A 20 5.81 -9.72 -16.92
N ALA A 21 7.06 -10.08 -16.62
CA ALA A 21 7.47 -11.47 -16.47
C ALA A 21 6.83 -12.15 -15.25
N GLU A 22 6.83 -11.48 -14.08
CA GLU A 22 6.14 -11.97 -12.87
C GLU A 22 4.65 -12.16 -13.18
N ARG A 23 4.00 -11.15 -13.75
CA ARG A 23 2.58 -11.20 -14.14
C ARG A 23 2.30 -12.38 -15.07
N ALA A 24 3.12 -12.60 -16.10
CA ALA A 24 2.92 -13.70 -17.04
C ALA A 24 3.02 -15.07 -16.35
N GLU A 25 3.98 -15.25 -15.44
CA GLU A 25 4.11 -16.48 -14.64
C GLU A 25 2.86 -16.73 -13.80
N TYR A 26 2.41 -15.73 -13.04
CA TYR A 26 1.22 -15.89 -12.20
C TYR A 26 -0.06 -16.05 -13.00
N LEU A 27 -0.13 -15.52 -14.23
CA LEU A 27 -1.27 -15.71 -15.11
C LEU A 27 -1.41 -17.18 -15.54
N GLU A 28 -0.30 -17.86 -15.84
CA GLU A 28 -0.32 -19.30 -16.11
C GLU A 28 -0.71 -20.11 -14.88
N ARG A 29 -0.16 -19.77 -13.71
CA ARG A 29 -0.56 -20.40 -12.43
C ARG A 29 -2.05 -20.20 -12.14
N LEU A 30 -2.61 -19.02 -12.47
CA LEU A 30 -4.04 -18.74 -12.31
C LEU A 30 -4.87 -19.60 -13.26
N ARG A 31 -4.45 -19.75 -14.52
CA ARG A 31 -5.09 -20.64 -15.49
C ARG A 31 -5.15 -22.09 -15.01
N GLU A 32 -4.08 -22.56 -14.35
CA GLU A 32 -4.08 -23.89 -13.73
C GLU A 32 -5.07 -23.98 -12.56
N LYS A 33 -5.08 -22.99 -11.67
CA LYS A 33 -6.00 -22.93 -10.53
C LYS A 33 -7.46 -22.90 -10.96
N LEU A 34 -7.80 -22.21 -12.04
CA LEU A 34 -9.16 -22.11 -12.56
C LEU A 34 -9.76 -23.46 -13.00
N ARG A 35 -8.91 -24.45 -13.31
CA ARG A 35 -9.34 -25.82 -13.66
C ARG A 35 -9.72 -26.65 -12.43
N ASP A 36 -9.38 -26.20 -11.23
CA ASP A 36 -9.67 -26.88 -9.97
C ASP A 36 -11.14 -26.65 -9.56
N PRO A 37 -11.99 -27.70 -9.49
CA PRO A 37 -13.38 -27.56 -9.07
C PRO A 37 -13.53 -27.07 -7.62
N GLU A 38 -12.58 -27.38 -6.73
CA GLU A 38 -12.64 -26.91 -5.33
C GLU A 38 -12.38 -25.41 -5.25
N PHE A 39 -11.44 -24.90 -6.05
CA PHE A 39 -11.19 -23.47 -6.16
C PHE A 39 -12.41 -22.71 -6.70
N ARG A 40 -13.08 -23.26 -7.72
CA ARG A 40 -14.32 -22.69 -8.27
C ARG A 40 -15.52 -22.77 -7.32
N ALA A 41 -15.47 -23.63 -6.31
CA ALA A 41 -16.53 -23.77 -5.32
C ALA A 41 -16.47 -22.72 -4.19
N ILE A 42 -15.43 -21.88 -4.15
CA ILE A 42 -15.32 -20.79 -3.18
C ILE A 42 -16.49 -19.80 -3.35
N GLU A 43 -17.10 -19.40 -2.24
CA GLU A 43 -18.18 -18.41 -2.26
C GLU A 43 -17.73 -17.08 -2.87
N GLY A 44 -18.58 -16.50 -3.73
CA GLY A 44 -18.26 -15.24 -4.42
C GLY A 44 -17.42 -15.42 -5.69
N PHE A 45 -17.19 -16.65 -6.16
CA PHE A 45 -16.58 -16.88 -7.47
C PHE A 45 -17.43 -16.26 -8.60
N PRO A 46 -16.83 -15.56 -9.58
CA PRO A 46 -17.57 -14.98 -10.70
C PRO A 46 -18.26 -16.04 -11.58
N LEU A 47 -19.42 -15.69 -12.12
CA LEU A 47 -20.11 -16.46 -13.16
C LEU A 47 -19.58 -16.04 -14.54
N GLY A 48 -18.39 -16.52 -14.91
CA GLY A 48 -17.73 -16.17 -16.18
C GLY A 48 -16.83 -17.29 -16.70
N GLU A 49 -16.44 -17.18 -17.97
CA GLU A 49 -15.48 -18.10 -18.59
C GLU A 49 -14.07 -17.85 -18.05
N ASP A 50 -13.21 -18.88 -18.07
CA ASP A 50 -11.83 -18.74 -17.58
C ASP A 50 -11.06 -17.66 -18.31
N GLU A 51 -11.25 -17.53 -19.62
CA GLU A 51 -10.57 -16.52 -20.42
C GLU A 51 -11.00 -15.09 -20.05
N ASP A 52 -12.26 -14.87 -19.62
CA ASP A 52 -12.72 -13.57 -19.15
C ASP A 52 -12.08 -13.22 -17.80
N ILE A 53 -12.00 -14.20 -16.89
CA ILE A 53 -11.33 -14.04 -15.59
C ILE A 53 -9.85 -13.71 -15.79
N LEU A 54 -9.17 -14.44 -16.68
CA LEU A 54 -7.76 -14.20 -17.00
C LEU A 54 -7.54 -12.84 -17.66
N ALA A 55 -8.41 -12.43 -18.59
CA ALA A 55 -8.29 -11.15 -19.28
C ALA A 55 -8.48 -9.94 -18.34
N LEU A 56 -9.32 -10.08 -17.32
CA LEU A 56 -9.57 -9.02 -16.33
C LEU A 56 -8.57 -9.04 -15.17
N SER A 57 -7.77 -10.09 -15.00
CA SER A 57 -6.84 -10.22 -13.87
C SER A 57 -5.48 -9.55 -14.12
N ASP A 58 -4.86 -9.08 -13.04
CA ASP A 58 -3.49 -8.55 -13.00
C ASP A 58 -2.72 -9.24 -11.85
N PRO A 59 -2.47 -10.56 -11.96
CA PRO A 59 -1.90 -11.32 -10.87
C PRO A 59 -0.39 -11.02 -10.71
N PRO A 60 0.19 -11.23 -9.51
CA PRO A 60 -0.44 -11.86 -8.34
C PRO A 60 -1.34 -10.93 -7.52
N TYR A 61 -1.26 -9.61 -7.74
CA TYR A 61 -1.84 -8.62 -6.83
C TYR A 61 -3.34 -8.37 -7.04
N TYR A 62 -3.87 -8.64 -8.23
CA TYR A 62 -5.31 -8.56 -8.52
C TYR A 62 -5.80 -9.73 -9.36
N THR A 63 -6.92 -10.31 -8.96
CA THR A 63 -7.62 -11.33 -9.73
C THR A 63 -9.10 -11.00 -9.78
N ALA A 64 -9.75 -11.27 -10.92
CA ALA A 64 -11.20 -11.09 -11.08
C ALA A 64 -12.04 -12.18 -10.36
N CYS A 65 -11.38 -13.05 -9.60
CA CYS A 65 -11.93 -14.10 -8.73
C CYS A 65 -11.27 -14.01 -7.35
N PRO A 66 -11.68 -14.83 -6.34
CA PRO A 66 -10.92 -14.96 -5.09
C PRO A 66 -9.43 -15.18 -5.37
N ASN A 67 -8.56 -14.36 -4.78
CA ASN A 67 -7.14 -14.34 -5.13
C ASN A 67 -6.41 -15.56 -4.53
N PRO A 68 -5.98 -16.55 -5.35
CA PRO A 68 -5.34 -17.76 -4.84
C PRO A 68 -3.91 -17.52 -4.34
N PHE A 69 -3.33 -16.34 -4.62
CA PHE A 69 -1.96 -16.00 -4.29
C PHE A 69 -1.86 -15.13 -3.04
N LEU A 70 -2.98 -14.71 -2.44
CA LEU A 70 -2.97 -13.81 -1.29
C LEU A 70 -2.12 -14.35 -0.13
N ALA A 71 -2.25 -15.64 0.19
CA ALA A 71 -1.45 -16.26 1.26
C ALA A 71 0.06 -16.15 0.99
N GLU A 72 0.51 -16.50 -0.21
CA GLU A 72 1.93 -16.40 -0.62
C GLU A 72 2.44 -14.95 -0.60
N ILE A 73 1.61 -13.99 -1.01
CA ILE A 73 1.96 -12.56 -0.96
C ILE A 73 2.14 -12.10 0.49
N ILE A 74 1.23 -12.49 1.39
CA ILE A 74 1.29 -12.14 2.81
C ILE A 74 2.52 -12.78 3.46
N GLU A 75 2.81 -14.05 3.18
CA GLU A 75 4.02 -14.72 3.67
C GLU A 75 5.30 -14.00 3.22
N ARG A 76 5.38 -13.64 1.93
CA ARG A 76 6.51 -12.85 1.40
C ARG A 76 6.63 -11.50 2.10
N TRP A 77 5.54 -10.77 2.28
CA TRP A 77 5.56 -9.47 2.97
C TRP A 77 5.92 -9.58 4.45
N GLN A 78 5.49 -10.65 5.13
CA GLN A 78 5.88 -10.92 6.51
C GLN A 78 7.39 -11.20 6.63
N ALA A 79 7.97 -11.94 5.68
CA ALA A 79 9.41 -12.18 5.64
C ALA A 79 10.21 -10.89 5.37
N GLU A 80 9.78 -10.08 4.38
CA GLU A 80 10.36 -8.76 4.11
C GLU A 80 10.30 -7.84 5.35
N ARG A 81 9.14 -7.83 6.02
CA ARG A 81 8.93 -7.06 7.25
C ARG A 81 9.86 -7.51 8.38
N ALA A 82 10.02 -8.82 8.60
CA ALA A 82 10.89 -9.33 9.65
C ALA A 82 12.35 -8.88 9.45
N GLN A 83 12.85 -8.96 8.20
CA GLN A 83 14.19 -8.46 7.84
C GLN A 83 14.30 -6.95 8.10
N LEU A 84 13.31 -6.17 7.66
CA LEU A 84 13.31 -4.72 7.86
C LEU A 84 13.27 -4.35 9.35
N ARG A 85 12.53 -5.08 10.18
CA ARG A 85 12.51 -4.86 11.64
C ARG A 85 13.87 -5.11 12.26
N GLU A 86 14.57 -6.17 11.85
CA GLU A 86 15.94 -6.45 12.30
C GLU A 86 16.89 -5.31 11.91
N GLU A 87 16.85 -4.86 10.65
CA GLU A 87 17.68 -3.74 10.15
C GLU A 87 17.43 -2.43 10.91
N LEU A 88 16.17 -2.18 11.28
CA LEU A 88 15.77 -0.98 12.03
C LEU A 88 15.94 -1.14 13.54
N GLY A 89 16.28 -2.32 14.05
CA GLY A 89 16.35 -2.59 15.48
C GLY A 89 14.99 -2.51 16.20
N LEU A 90 13.90 -2.80 15.47
CA LEU A 90 12.56 -2.90 16.03
C LEU A 90 12.37 -4.26 16.74
N PRO A 91 11.54 -4.34 17.80
CA PRO A 91 11.31 -5.59 18.50
C PRO A 91 10.65 -6.62 17.58
N ASP A 92 11.03 -7.89 17.72
CA ASP A 92 10.29 -8.98 17.07
C ASP A 92 8.93 -9.12 17.76
N ASP A 93 7.86 -8.86 17.01
CA ASP A 93 6.47 -8.93 17.44
C ASP A 93 5.73 -10.10 16.76
N SER A 94 6.47 -11.11 16.30
CA SER A 94 5.91 -12.32 15.67
C SER A 94 5.17 -13.24 16.65
N ASP A 95 5.45 -13.11 17.95
CA ASP A 95 4.70 -13.79 19.01
C ASP A 95 3.27 -13.26 19.14
N ASP A 96 2.41 -14.07 19.76
CA ASP A 96 1.01 -13.72 20.01
C ASP A 96 0.87 -12.41 20.80
N ASN A 97 0.09 -11.48 20.23
CA ASN A 97 -0.18 -10.15 20.77
C ASN A 97 -1.59 -10.04 21.39
N GLY A 98 -2.16 -11.11 21.95
CA GLY A 98 -3.50 -11.02 22.54
C GLY A 98 -4.05 -12.20 23.34
N ASP A 99 -3.50 -13.42 23.25
CA ASP A 99 -4.09 -14.61 23.90
C ASP A 99 -3.37 -15.01 25.21
N GLY A 100 -3.22 -14.04 26.12
CA GLY A 100 -2.92 -14.29 27.55
C GLY A 100 -1.51 -13.92 28.03
N GLY A 101 -0.68 -13.32 27.17
CA GLY A 101 0.60 -12.68 27.52
C GLY A 101 0.55 -11.15 27.45
N GLU A 102 1.63 -10.49 27.87
CA GLU A 102 1.82 -9.04 27.62
C GLU A 102 2.15 -8.85 26.13
N PRO A 103 1.41 -8.02 25.38
CA PRO A 103 1.62 -7.85 23.96
C PRO A 103 2.95 -7.14 23.69
N VAL A 104 3.70 -7.61 22.70
CA VAL A 104 4.92 -6.93 22.24
C VAL A 104 4.57 -5.63 21.54
N TYR A 105 3.49 -5.65 20.75
CA TYR A 105 2.94 -4.45 20.13
C TYR A 105 2.06 -3.68 21.12
N HIS A 106 2.45 -2.43 21.41
CA HIS A 106 1.67 -1.52 22.25
C HIS A 106 1.76 -0.07 21.73
N ARG A 107 0.60 0.55 21.52
CA ARG A 107 0.47 1.97 21.14
C ARG A 107 -0.65 2.62 21.95
N GLU A 108 -0.38 3.81 22.47
CA GLU A 108 -1.42 4.61 23.13
C GLU A 108 -2.53 5.00 22.14
N PRO A 109 -3.77 5.25 22.58
CA PRO A 109 -4.81 5.77 21.71
C PRO A 109 -4.40 7.09 21.05
N PHE A 110 -4.65 7.24 19.75
CA PHE A 110 -4.39 8.46 19.02
C PHE A 110 -5.42 9.54 19.42
N ALA A 111 -4.95 10.60 20.06
CA ALA A 111 -5.81 11.60 20.72
C ALA A 111 -5.74 13.00 20.09
N ALA A 112 -5.27 13.14 18.85
CA ALA A 112 -5.17 14.43 18.16
C ALA A 112 -6.30 14.66 17.16
N ASP A 113 -6.73 15.92 17.02
CA ASP A 113 -7.69 16.32 16.00
C ASP A 113 -7.04 16.24 14.60
N VAL A 114 -7.62 15.44 13.71
CA VAL A 114 -7.17 15.31 12.32
C VAL A 114 -8.04 16.17 11.43
N SER A 115 -7.51 17.31 11.01
CA SER A 115 -8.14 18.21 10.03
C SER A 115 -7.22 18.40 8.84
N GLU A 116 -7.65 17.91 7.67
CA GLU A 116 -6.88 18.03 6.43
C GLU A 116 -7.73 18.65 5.33
N GLY A 117 -7.12 19.56 4.57
CA GLY A 117 -7.77 20.20 3.43
C GLY A 117 -7.96 19.23 2.25
N LYS A 118 -9.00 19.47 1.44
CA LYS A 118 -9.29 18.70 0.22
C LYS A 118 -8.63 19.27 -1.04
N ASN A 119 -7.57 20.07 -0.88
CA ASN A 119 -6.95 20.82 -1.97
C ASN A 119 -5.68 20.12 -2.53
N ASP A 120 -5.29 18.99 -1.95
CA ASP A 120 -4.09 18.26 -2.37
C ASP A 120 -4.25 17.73 -3.81
N PRO A 121 -3.23 17.85 -4.69
CA PRO A 121 -3.30 17.35 -6.07
C PRO A 121 -3.69 15.87 -6.17
N ILE A 122 -3.18 15.03 -5.27
CA ILE A 122 -3.50 13.60 -5.24
C ILE A 122 -4.98 13.41 -4.89
N TYR A 123 -5.50 14.19 -3.95
CA TYR A 123 -6.92 14.15 -3.60
C TYR A 123 -7.80 14.56 -4.79
N ASN A 124 -7.41 15.58 -5.55
CA ASN A 124 -8.21 16.15 -6.62
C ASN A 124 -8.15 15.39 -7.97
N ALA A 125 -7.16 14.53 -8.19
CA ALA A 125 -7.01 13.81 -9.46
C ALA A 125 -8.26 12.98 -9.86
N HIS A 126 -8.98 12.42 -8.89
CA HIS A 126 -10.29 11.78 -9.10
C HIS A 126 -11.27 12.17 -7.99
N SER A 127 -12.40 12.76 -8.40
CA SER A 127 -13.51 13.09 -7.50
C SER A 127 -14.24 11.83 -7.07
N TYR A 128 -14.45 11.68 -5.76
CA TYR A 128 -15.28 10.61 -5.20
C TYR A 128 -15.91 11.10 -3.90
N HIS A 129 -17.22 10.92 -3.75
CA HIS A 129 -18.01 11.62 -2.74
C HIS A 129 -17.58 11.33 -1.28
N THR A 130 -17.11 10.12 -0.99
CA THR A 130 -16.65 9.69 0.34
C THR A 130 -15.13 9.70 0.50
N LYS A 131 -14.39 10.30 -0.45
CA LYS A 131 -12.92 10.28 -0.41
C LYS A 131 -12.37 11.03 0.81
N VAL A 132 -11.49 10.38 1.54
CA VAL A 132 -10.74 10.96 2.66
C VAL A 132 -9.33 11.36 2.20
N PRO A 133 -8.80 12.53 2.59
CA PRO A 133 -7.41 12.91 2.26
C PRO A 133 -6.39 11.91 2.82
N HIS A 134 -5.41 11.49 2.00
CA HIS A 134 -4.39 10.52 2.43
C HIS A 134 -3.60 11.03 3.64
N LYS A 135 -3.34 12.35 3.72
CA LYS A 135 -2.67 13.01 4.84
C LYS A 135 -3.35 12.75 6.19
N ALA A 136 -4.69 12.65 6.20
CA ALA A 136 -5.43 12.34 7.40
C ALA A 136 -5.17 10.88 7.84
N VAL A 137 -5.16 9.96 6.87
CA VAL A 137 -4.89 8.53 7.09
C VAL A 137 -3.44 8.28 7.51
N MET A 138 -2.48 9.02 6.93
CA MET A 138 -1.06 8.91 7.26
C MET A 138 -0.79 9.09 8.76
N ARG A 139 -1.48 10.02 9.44
CA ARG A 139 -1.30 10.24 10.88
C ARG A 139 -1.60 8.98 11.70
N TYR A 140 -2.67 8.27 11.34
CA TYR A 140 -3.03 7.00 11.96
C TYR A 140 -2.04 5.88 11.61
N ILE A 141 -1.62 5.77 10.35
CA ILE A 141 -0.63 4.76 9.94
C ILE A 141 0.70 4.97 10.66
N LEU A 142 1.21 6.21 10.69
CA LEU A 142 2.45 6.54 11.39
C LEU A 142 2.38 6.19 12.87
N HIS A 143 1.25 6.44 13.52
CA HIS A 143 1.07 6.18 14.94
C HIS A 143 0.91 4.70 15.30
N TYR A 144 0.15 3.95 14.51
CA TYR A 144 -0.24 2.57 14.81
C TYR A 144 0.60 1.50 14.12
N THR A 145 1.58 1.88 13.30
CA THR A 145 2.36 0.89 12.56
C THR A 145 3.83 1.30 12.48
N ASP A 146 4.70 0.33 12.26
CA ASP A 146 6.09 0.51 11.88
C ASP A 146 6.29 0.33 10.36
N PRO A 147 7.43 0.76 9.79
CA PRO A 147 7.79 0.45 8.41
C PRO A 147 7.66 -1.05 8.10
N GLY A 148 7.11 -1.37 6.93
CA GLY A 148 6.91 -2.75 6.48
C GLY A 148 5.66 -3.46 7.02
N ASP A 149 4.96 -2.88 8.01
CA ASP A 149 3.67 -3.42 8.47
C ASP A 149 2.64 -3.52 7.33
N ILE A 150 1.72 -4.49 7.46
CA ILE A 150 0.66 -4.74 6.49
C ILE A 150 -0.63 -4.11 7.00
N VAL A 151 -1.18 -3.16 6.25
CA VAL A 151 -2.43 -2.47 6.53
C VAL A 151 -3.55 -3.09 5.69
N PHE A 152 -4.61 -3.56 6.34
CA PHE A 152 -5.81 -4.04 5.64
C PHE A 152 -6.91 -2.98 5.66
N ASP A 153 -7.44 -2.67 4.48
CA ASP A 153 -8.60 -1.81 4.30
C ASP A 153 -9.66 -2.52 3.46
N GLY A 154 -10.66 -3.07 4.15
CA GLY A 154 -11.77 -3.81 3.56
C GLY A 154 -12.82 -2.94 2.84
N PHE A 155 -12.74 -1.61 2.97
CA PHE A 155 -13.67 -0.64 2.40
C PHE A 155 -12.92 0.56 1.83
N CYS A 156 -11.92 0.27 0.98
CA CYS A 156 -10.88 1.25 0.66
C CYS A 156 -11.35 2.40 -0.22
N GLY A 157 -12.51 2.30 -0.87
CA GLY A 157 -13.00 3.30 -1.79
C GLY A 157 -11.97 3.59 -2.87
N THR A 158 -11.50 4.84 -2.94
CA THR A 158 -10.48 5.24 -3.92
C THR A 158 -9.06 4.81 -3.55
N GLY A 159 -8.87 3.99 -2.52
CA GLY A 159 -7.56 3.44 -2.14
C GLY A 159 -6.61 4.44 -1.47
N MET A 160 -7.14 5.46 -0.78
CA MET A 160 -6.29 6.49 -0.12
C MET A 160 -5.45 5.92 1.03
N THR A 161 -5.88 4.80 1.61
CA THR A 161 -5.09 4.07 2.61
C THR A 161 -3.80 3.51 2.03
N GLY A 162 -3.82 2.99 0.79
CA GLY A 162 -2.59 2.54 0.12
C GLY A 162 -1.66 3.70 -0.23
N VAL A 163 -2.21 4.82 -0.71
CA VAL A 163 -1.45 6.05 -0.96
C VAL A 163 -0.78 6.53 0.34
N ALA A 164 -1.53 6.57 1.44
CA ALA A 164 -1.00 6.94 2.74
C ALA A 164 0.11 5.98 3.21
N ALA A 165 -0.10 4.67 3.08
CA ALA A 165 0.86 3.64 3.44
C ALA A 165 2.19 3.79 2.68
N GLN A 166 2.15 4.10 1.38
CA GLN A 166 3.34 4.35 0.58
C GLN A 166 4.02 5.67 0.97
N LEU A 167 3.24 6.76 1.13
CA LEU A 167 3.77 8.09 1.43
C LEU A 167 4.32 8.24 2.85
N CYS A 168 4.06 7.30 3.77
CA CYS A 168 4.80 7.21 5.03
C CYS A 168 6.31 6.98 4.83
N GLY A 169 6.76 6.57 3.64
CA GLY A 169 8.16 6.49 3.24
C GLY A 169 8.74 7.77 2.65
N ASP A 170 7.93 8.79 2.37
CA ASP A 170 8.39 10.04 1.74
C ASP A 170 8.63 11.13 2.79
N LYS A 171 9.90 11.46 3.03
CA LYS A 171 10.32 12.44 4.07
C LYS A 171 9.60 13.79 3.90
N ARG A 172 9.52 14.31 2.67
CA ARG A 172 8.90 15.61 2.40
C ARG A 172 7.41 15.63 2.72
N THR A 173 6.71 14.55 2.38
CA THR A 173 5.28 14.42 2.66
C THR A 173 5.04 14.30 4.15
N VAL A 174 5.83 13.49 4.86
CA VAL A 174 5.76 13.38 6.33
C VAL A 174 6.03 14.73 7.00
N GLU A 175 7.06 15.46 6.58
CA GLU A 175 7.36 16.82 7.08
C GLU A 175 6.20 17.80 6.79
N SER A 176 5.51 17.66 5.65
CA SER A 176 4.36 18.50 5.32
C SER A 176 3.15 18.32 6.24
N LEU A 177 3.09 17.22 7.02
CA LEU A 177 2.09 16.98 8.06
C LEU A 177 2.37 17.76 9.35
N GLY A 178 3.54 18.42 9.44
CA GLY A 178 4.02 19.13 10.63
C GLY A 178 4.96 18.31 11.51
N TYR A 179 5.34 17.11 11.09
CA TYR A 179 6.32 16.29 11.80
C TYR A 179 7.76 16.72 11.49
N TYR A 180 8.67 16.45 12.42
CA TYR A 180 10.11 16.54 12.21
C TYR A 180 10.67 15.15 11.92
N VAL A 181 11.50 15.02 10.89
CA VAL A 181 12.18 13.77 10.53
C VAL A 181 13.68 13.99 10.59
N ASP A 182 14.38 13.25 11.45
CA ASP A 182 15.83 13.35 11.59
C ASP A 182 16.59 12.65 10.44
N ASP A 183 17.91 12.55 10.57
CA ASP A 183 18.79 11.91 9.58
C ASP A 183 18.77 10.38 9.69
N GLU A 184 18.28 9.82 10.81
CA GLU A 184 18.15 8.38 11.06
C GLU A 184 16.75 7.85 10.67
N GLY A 185 15.87 8.75 10.20
CA GLY A 185 14.51 8.46 9.78
C GLY A 185 13.51 8.40 10.93
N ASN A 186 13.87 8.83 12.14
CA ASN A 186 12.94 8.90 13.26
C ASN A 186 12.00 10.11 13.09
N ILE A 187 10.71 9.91 13.41
CA ILE A 187 9.65 10.90 13.24
C ILE A 187 9.22 11.42 14.60
N TYR A 188 9.15 12.74 14.76
CA TYR A 188 8.76 13.41 16.00
C TYR A 188 7.65 14.43 15.74
N ASP A 189 6.79 14.66 16.75
CA ASP A 189 5.80 15.75 16.70
C ASP A 189 6.45 17.13 16.58
N GLN A 190 7.61 17.31 17.21
CA GLN A 190 8.42 18.53 17.15
C GLN A 190 9.91 18.18 17.18
N PRO A 191 10.79 19.07 16.68
CA PRO A 191 12.23 18.86 16.80
C PRO A 191 12.64 18.68 18.26
N PRO A 192 13.53 17.72 18.58
CA PRO A 192 13.97 17.50 19.94
C PRO A 192 14.61 18.77 20.52
N SER A 193 14.15 19.18 21.71
CA SER A 193 14.70 20.35 22.41
C SER A 193 16.10 20.02 22.96
N PRO A 194 17.12 20.87 22.75
CA PRO A 194 18.46 20.69 23.30
C PRO A 194 18.49 20.74 24.84
N ALA A 195 17.49 21.37 25.46
CA ALA A 195 17.25 21.27 26.88
C ALA A 195 16.24 20.14 27.09
N GLY A 196 16.67 19.00 27.67
CA GLY A 196 15.85 17.84 28.01
C GLY A 196 14.76 18.11 29.07
N GLY A 197 14.02 19.20 28.91
CA GLY A 197 12.88 19.59 29.72
C GLY A 197 11.58 19.10 29.09
N ARG A 198 10.80 18.36 29.86
CA ARG A 198 9.49 17.81 29.50
C ARG A 198 8.53 18.93 29.10
N GLY A 199 8.36 19.12 27.79
CA GLY A 199 7.37 20.02 27.22
C GLY A 199 6.44 19.23 26.31
N ALA A 200 5.28 18.82 26.82
CA ALA A 200 4.03 18.44 26.13
C ALA A 200 4.06 17.56 24.84
N GLY A 201 5.18 16.98 24.45
CA GLY A 201 5.35 15.94 23.44
C GLY A 201 6.29 14.88 23.99
N GLY A 202 5.98 13.59 23.79
CA GLY A 202 6.67 12.47 24.43
C GLY A 202 8.19 12.48 24.25
N GLU A 203 8.91 11.86 25.19
CA GLU A 203 10.39 11.83 25.25
C GLU A 203 11.07 11.03 24.10
N GLY A 204 10.35 10.67 23.03
CA GLY A 204 10.86 9.81 21.95
C GLY A 204 10.11 9.98 20.62
N PRO A 205 10.60 9.31 19.56
CA PRO A 205 9.95 9.36 18.26
C PRO A 205 8.55 8.73 18.31
N ILE A 206 7.61 9.30 17.56
CA ILE A 206 6.25 8.79 17.41
C ILE A 206 6.19 7.64 16.39
N SER A 207 7.14 7.60 15.46
CA SER A 207 7.18 6.64 14.35
C SER A 207 8.55 6.65 13.67
N ARG A 208 8.69 5.85 12.62
CA ARG A 208 9.84 5.84 11.73
C ARG A 208 9.41 5.96 10.27
N LEU A 209 10.24 6.65 9.50
CA LEU A 209 10.07 6.83 8.07
C LEU A 209 10.16 5.47 7.36
N GLY A 210 9.18 5.18 6.52
CA GLY A 210 9.17 3.96 5.72
C GLY A 210 7.78 3.62 5.19
N ALA A 211 7.73 2.99 4.02
CA ALA A 211 6.46 2.55 3.45
C ALA A 211 5.86 1.38 4.24
N ARG A 212 4.54 1.29 4.23
CA ARG A 212 3.77 0.12 4.70
C ARG A 212 3.19 -0.60 3.50
N LYS A 213 2.90 -1.90 3.63
CA LYS A 213 2.16 -2.66 2.62
C LYS A 213 0.66 -2.46 2.85
N ALA A 214 -0.13 -2.47 1.78
CA ALA A 214 -1.58 -2.29 1.90
C ALA A 214 -2.34 -3.36 1.09
N VAL A 215 -3.34 -3.97 1.74
CA VAL A 215 -4.35 -4.80 1.08
C VAL A 215 -5.63 -3.97 1.02
N LEU A 216 -6.03 -3.61 -0.20
CA LEU A 216 -7.15 -2.72 -0.46
C LEU A 216 -8.29 -3.51 -1.11
N VAL A 217 -9.47 -3.49 -0.51
CA VAL A 217 -10.66 -4.18 -1.01
C VAL A 217 -11.82 -3.20 -1.11
N ASP A 218 -12.55 -3.27 -2.22
CA ASP A 218 -13.82 -2.56 -2.42
C ASP A 218 -14.68 -3.36 -3.42
N LEU A 219 -16.00 -3.23 -3.32
CA LEU A 219 -16.96 -3.90 -4.21
C LEU A 219 -17.32 -3.04 -5.42
N SER A 220 -17.08 -1.72 -5.38
CA SER A 220 -17.42 -0.79 -6.44
C SER A 220 -16.37 -0.84 -7.55
N PRO A 221 -16.73 -1.23 -8.80
CA PRO A 221 -15.77 -1.26 -9.90
C PRO A 221 -15.09 0.08 -10.16
N ALA A 222 -15.83 1.19 -9.96
CA ALA A 222 -15.26 2.53 -10.09
C ALA A 222 -14.25 2.84 -8.98
N ALA A 223 -14.54 2.41 -7.74
CA ALA A 223 -13.63 2.59 -6.61
C ALA A 223 -12.35 1.78 -6.81
N THR A 224 -12.48 0.49 -7.15
CA THR A 224 -11.36 -0.41 -7.45
C THR A 224 -10.50 0.12 -8.61
N PHE A 225 -11.12 0.60 -9.69
CA PHE A 225 -10.39 1.21 -10.81
C PHE A 225 -9.59 2.44 -10.37
N ILE A 226 -10.20 3.35 -9.60
CA ILE A 226 -9.51 4.54 -9.09
C ILE A 226 -8.37 4.13 -8.13
N ALA A 227 -8.62 3.19 -7.22
CA ALA A 227 -7.63 2.69 -6.27
C ALA A 227 -6.42 2.07 -6.99
N TYR A 228 -6.66 1.25 -8.02
CA TYR A 228 -5.61 0.66 -8.86
C TYR A 228 -4.73 1.76 -9.47
N ASN A 229 -5.32 2.76 -10.11
CA ASN A 229 -4.57 3.82 -10.77
C ASN A 229 -3.78 4.71 -9.79
N TYR A 230 -4.28 4.91 -8.56
CA TYR A 230 -3.54 5.65 -7.54
C TYR A 230 -2.34 4.89 -6.98
N ASN A 231 -2.45 3.57 -6.86
CA ASN A 231 -1.50 2.75 -6.12
C ASN A 231 -0.55 1.94 -7.01
N THR A 232 -0.80 1.90 -8.32
CA THR A 232 0.07 1.24 -9.29
C THR A 232 1.21 2.16 -9.69
N PRO A 233 2.48 1.71 -9.61
CA PRO A 233 3.61 2.49 -10.10
C PRO A 233 3.43 2.87 -11.58
N VAL A 234 3.68 4.13 -11.90
CA VAL A 234 3.70 4.64 -13.27
C VAL A 234 5.16 4.82 -13.68
N ASP A 235 5.55 4.33 -14.85
CA ASP A 235 6.82 4.69 -15.47
C ASP A 235 6.74 6.15 -15.91
N VAL A 236 7.16 7.05 -15.01
CA VAL A 236 7.14 8.50 -15.23
C VAL A 236 7.92 8.86 -16.50
N ALA A 237 9.04 8.18 -16.74
CA ALA A 237 9.87 8.46 -17.90
C ALA A 237 9.16 8.03 -19.20
N ALA A 238 8.43 6.91 -19.20
CA ALA A 238 7.61 6.51 -20.34
C ALA A 238 6.44 7.49 -20.55
N PHE A 239 5.75 7.87 -19.47
CA PHE A 239 4.64 8.81 -19.52
C PHE A 239 5.07 10.19 -20.07
N GLU A 240 6.17 10.75 -19.61
CA GLU A 240 6.71 12.03 -20.11
C GLU A 240 7.16 11.96 -21.57
N ARG A 241 7.49 10.77 -22.10
CA ARG A 241 7.86 10.59 -23.51
C ARG A 241 6.64 10.48 -24.43
N GLU A 242 5.50 10.06 -23.90
CA GLU A 242 4.23 9.92 -24.63
C GLU A 242 3.35 11.18 -24.56
N ALA A 243 3.59 12.09 -23.61
CA ALA A 243 2.87 13.34 -23.39
C ALA A 243 3.37 14.50 -24.29
#